data_AF-A0A9X0A8U7-F1
#
_entry.id   AF-A0A9X0A8U7-F1
#
_cell.length_a   1.000
_cell.length_b   1.000
_cell.length_c   1.000
_cell.angle_alpha   90.00
_cell.angle_beta   90.00
_cell.angle_gamma   90.00
#
_symmetry.space_group_name_H-M   'P 1'
#
loop_
_entity.id
_entity.type
_entity.pdbx_description
1 polymer ?
#
loop_
_entity_poly.entity_id
_entity_poly.type
_entity_poly.pdbx_seq_one_letter_code
_entity_poly.pdbx_strand_id
1 'polypeptide(L)'
;MDVGDYFPNRFHTSRSRIPGGGYQYSFNPCISFSLGPKKETEFADCQLDVAICMWVKDQMYHKIAEQNKTQFGFYGKNKIPMLHYTGYVLGM
;
A
#
# COMPACT_ATOMS: atom_id res chain seq x y z
N MET A 1 -19.39 -21.04 10.15
CA MET A 1 -18.56 -20.66 8.99
C MET A 1 -19.03 -19.28 8.60
N ASP A 2 -18.33 -18.24 9.04
CA ASP A 2 -18.64 -16.87 8.66
C ASP A 2 -17.95 -16.54 7.34
N VAL A 3 -18.74 -16.51 6.28
CA VAL A 3 -18.39 -16.00 4.96
C VAL A 3 -18.97 -14.58 4.93
N GLY A 4 -18.18 -13.56 5.28
CA GLY A 4 -18.83 -12.28 5.56
C GLY A 4 -18.03 -10.99 5.65
N ASP A 5 -16.71 -10.98 5.55
CA ASP A 5 -16.00 -9.70 5.38
C ASP A 5 -15.91 -9.37 3.89
N TYR A 6 -17.06 -9.01 3.32
CA TYR A 6 -17.09 -8.19 2.11
C TYR A 6 -16.25 -6.94 2.41
N PHE A 7 -15.19 -6.71 1.63
CA PHE A 7 -14.50 -5.42 1.60
C PHE A 7 -15.24 -4.53 0.58
N PRO A 8 -16.29 -3.76 0.96
CA PRO A 8 -17.00 -2.90 0.01
C PRO A 8 -16.07 -1.84 -0.60
N ASN A 9 -14.99 -1.50 0.10
CA ASN A 9 -13.90 -0.66 -0.38
C ASN A 9 -12.57 -1.40 -0.23
N ARG A 10 -12.05 -1.94 -1.34
CA ARG A 10 -10.73 -2.61 -1.40
C ARG A 10 -9.57 -1.65 -1.20
N PHE A 11 -9.78 -0.37 -1.55
CA PHE A 11 -8.81 0.68 -1.27
C PHE A 11 -8.86 1.06 0.21
N HIS A 12 -7.72 0.94 0.88
CA HIS A 12 -7.59 1.25 2.30
C HIS A 12 -6.49 2.27 2.52
N THR A 13 -6.76 3.24 3.41
CA THR A 13 -5.77 4.19 3.89
C THR A 13 -5.65 4.07 5.40
N SER A 14 -4.49 3.62 5.87
CA SER A 14 -4.13 3.56 7.28
C SER A 14 -3.32 4.79 7.68
N ARG A 15 -3.70 5.44 8.78
CA ARG A 15 -3.01 6.62 9.31
C ARG A 15 -2.31 6.26 10.62
N SER A 16 -1.07 6.71 10.78
CA SER A 16 -0.36 6.68 12.07
C SER A 16 -1.23 7.30 13.17
N ARG A 17 -1.25 6.65 14.33
CA ARG A 17 -1.91 7.19 15.54
C ARG A 17 -1.07 8.26 16.25
N ILE A 18 0.17 8.47 15.83
CA ILE A 18 1.06 9.49 16.40
C ILE A 18 0.64 10.86 15.84
N PRO A 19 0.17 11.80 16.68
CA PRO A 19 -0.19 13.14 16.22
C PRO A 19 1.04 13.86 15.67
N GLY A 20 0.98 14.33 14.42
CA GLY A 20 2.08 15.08 13.80
C GLY A 20 3.29 14.26 13.35
N GLY A 21 3.25 12.92 13.50
CA GLY A 21 4.37 12.05 13.14
C GLY A 21 3.96 10.64 12.70
N GLY A 22 4.89 9.92 12.08
CA GLY A 22 4.72 8.52 11.70
C GLY A 22 4.20 8.29 10.28
N TYR A 23 4.37 7.04 9.85
CA TYR A 23 4.04 6.60 8.50
C TYR A 23 2.54 6.39 8.32
N GLN A 24 2.05 6.80 7.16
CA GLN A 24 0.72 6.55 6.65
C GLN A 24 0.87 5.67 5.42
N TYR A 25 -0.14 4.85 5.16
CA TYR A 25 -0.12 3.87 4.09
C TYR A 25 -1.45 3.88 3.33
N SER A 26 -1.38 3.71 2.03
CA SER A 26 -2.53 3.31 1.20
C SER A 26 -2.20 2.03 0.48
N PHE A 27 -3.17 1.13 0.34
CA PHE A 27 -3.02 -0.10 -0.42
C PHE A 27 -4.35 -0.49 -1.08
N ASN A 28 -4.27 -1.24 -2.18
CA ASN A 28 -5.42 -1.74 -2.90
C ASN A 28 -5.15 -3.18 -3.36
N PRO A 29 -5.69 -4.19 -2.66
CA PRO A 29 -5.40 -5.57 -3.01
C PRO A 29 -5.86 -5.91 -4.43
N CYS A 30 -4.96 -6.53 -5.19
CA CYS A 30 -5.16 -7.05 -6.54
C CYS A 30 -5.45 -6.01 -7.64
N ILE A 31 -5.41 -4.71 -7.33
CA ILE A 31 -5.74 -3.64 -8.28
C ILE A 31 -4.75 -2.49 -8.09
N SER A 32 -4.04 -2.11 -9.15
CA SER A 32 -3.16 -0.94 -9.11
C SER A 32 -3.98 0.32 -8.83
N PHE A 33 -3.41 1.25 -8.07
CA PHE A 33 -3.98 2.59 -7.87
C PHE A 33 -2.95 3.68 -8.15
N SER A 34 -3.38 4.93 -8.10
CA SER A 34 -2.51 6.10 -8.11
C SER A 34 -2.91 7.05 -6.99
N LEU A 35 -1.92 7.70 -6.39
CA LEU A 35 -2.16 8.89 -5.58
C LEU A 35 -1.58 10.05 -6.37
N GLY A 36 -2.44 11.02 -6.73
CA GLY A 36 -1.97 12.26 -7.36
C GLY A 36 -0.88 12.94 -6.53
N PRO A 37 -0.17 13.94 -7.06
CA PRO A 37 0.94 14.57 -6.35
C PRO A 37 0.47 15.15 -5.01
N LYS A 38 1.24 14.92 -3.94
CA LYS A 38 0.97 15.52 -2.61
C LYS A 38 1.52 16.94 -2.47
N LYS A 39 2.55 17.25 -3.26
CA LYS A 39 3.20 18.56 -3.42
C LYS A 39 3.47 18.74 -4.91
N GLU A 40 3.62 19.97 -5.38
CA GLU A 40 3.96 20.33 -6.77
C GLU A 40 5.37 19.89 -7.21
N THR A 41 5.95 18.89 -6.55
CA THR A 41 7.18 18.26 -6.98
C THR A 41 6.85 17.22 -8.04
N GLU A 42 7.43 17.36 -9.22
CA GLU A 42 7.25 16.48 -10.39
C GLU A 42 7.62 15.01 -10.14
N PHE A 43 8.31 14.73 -9.02
CA PHE A 43 8.64 13.38 -8.56
C PHE A 43 7.60 12.83 -7.57
N ALA A 44 6.34 12.72 -8.01
CA ALA A 44 5.32 12.04 -7.25
C ALA A 44 5.50 10.52 -7.39
N ASP A 45 6.13 9.88 -6.39
CA ASP A 45 6.10 8.43 -6.30
C ASP A 45 4.63 7.97 -6.08
N CYS A 46 4.27 6.76 -6.52
CA CYS A 46 2.90 6.23 -6.54
C CYS A 46 1.95 6.70 -7.68
N GLN A 47 2.44 6.89 -8.91
CA GLN A 47 1.59 7.15 -10.10
C GLN A 47 1.18 5.90 -10.87
N LEU A 48 2.05 4.89 -10.95
CA LEU A 48 1.89 3.73 -11.82
C LEU A 48 2.25 2.43 -11.10
N ASP A 49 1.43 1.41 -11.36
CA ASP A 49 1.61 0.04 -10.88
C ASP A 49 1.77 -0.08 -9.35
N VAL A 50 0.97 0.69 -8.61
CA VAL A 50 1.08 0.80 -7.14
C VAL A 50 0.24 -0.26 -6.47
N ALA A 51 0.86 -1.08 -5.62
CA ALA A 51 0.15 -1.97 -4.68
C ALA A 51 0.12 -1.40 -3.27
N ILE A 52 1.21 -0.76 -2.82
CA ILE A 52 1.31 -0.11 -1.51
C ILE A 52 2.08 1.21 -1.66
N CYS A 53 1.48 2.28 -1.15
CA CYS A 53 2.09 3.60 -1.08
C CYS A 53 2.24 4.03 0.39
N MET A 54 3.37 4.66 0.74
CA MET A 54 3.70 5.12 2.09
C MET A 54 4.07 6.61 2.08
N TRP A 55 3.78 7.34 3.17
CA TRP A 55 4.28 8.70 3.37
C TRP A 55 4.29 9.11 4.84
N VAL A 56 5.02 10.17 5.16
CA VAL A 56 4.85 10.94 6.41
C VAL A 56 4.01 12.18 6.12
N LYS A 57 3.29 12.71 7.11
CA LYS A 57 2.50 13.94 6.95
C LYS A 57 3.37 15.04 6.28
N ASP A 58 2.82 15.72 5.28
CA ASP A 58 3.47 16.80 4.52
C ASP A 58 4.79 16.45 3.79
N GLN A 59 5.17 15.18 3.72
CA GLN A 59 6.28 14.65 2.90
C GLN A 59 5.79 13.95 1.63
N MET A 60 6.68 13.73 0.67
CA MET A 60 6.37 13.03 -0.59
C MET A 60 5.82 11.62 -0.38
N TYR A 61 5.11 11.12 -1.39
CA TYR A 61 4.71 9.71 -1.45
C TYR A 61 5.91 8.83 -1.80
N HIS A 62 5.84 7.56 -1.39
CA HIS A 62 6.81 6.51 -1.69
C HIS A 62 6.08 5.22 -2.09
N LYS A 63 6.35 4.69 -3.28
CA LYS A 63 5.81 3.41 -3.75
C LYS A 63 6.67 2.31 -3.16
N ILE A 64 6.16 1.68 -2.11
CA ILE A 64 6.91 0.63 -1.39
C ILE A 64 6.56 -0.77 -1.89
N ALA A 65 5.55 -0.92 -2.74
CA ALA A 65 5.25 -2.18 -3.40
C ALA A 65 4.50 -2.01 -4.72
N GLU A 66 4.79 -2.91 -5.67
CA GLU A 66 4.24 -2.90 -7.03
C GLU A 66 3.19 -3.99 -7.25
N GLN A 67 2.17 -3.67 -8.05
CA GLN A 67 1.07 -4.60 -8.31
C GLN A 67 1.51 -5.74 -9.24
N ASN A 68 2.37 -5.49 -10.24
CA ASN A 68 2.88 -6.54 -11.13
C ASN A 68 3.83 -7.56 -10.44
N LYS A 69 4.36 -7.22 -9.25
CA LYS A 69 5.26 -8.08 -8.44
C LYS A 69 4.51 -8.84 -7.35
N THR A 70 3.19 -8.89 -7.43
CA THR A 70 2.36 -9.62 -6.46
C THR A 70 2.65 -11.13 -6.56
N GLN A 71 2.88 -11.74 -5.41
CA GLN A 71 2.97 -13.19 -5.25
C GLN A 71 1.81 -13.68 -4.39
N PHE A 72 1.28 -14.85 -4.76
CA PHE A 72 0.22 -15.52 -4.02
C PHE A 72 0.79 -16.72 -3.29
N GLY A 73 0.37 -16.93 -2.06
CA GLY A 73 0.83 -18.06 -1.28
C GLY A 73 -0.04 -18.34 -0.07
N PHE A 74 0.47 -19.20 0.80
CA PHE A 74 -0.17 -19.55 2.05
C PHE A 74 0.79 -19.31 3.21
N TYR A 75 0.26 -18.78 4.31
CA TYR A 75 1.00 -18.57 5.54
C TYR A 75 0.74 -19.67 6.56
N GLY A 76 1.85 -20.18 7.13
CA GLY A 76 1.83 -21.09 8.27
C GLY A 76 1.19 -22.44 7.98
N LYS A 77 1.12 -23.26 9.04
CA LYS A 77 0.56 -24.62 8.96
C LYS A 77 -0.94 -24.64 8.64
N ASN A 78 -1.65 -23.56 9.01
CA ASN A 78 -3.09 -23.42 8.82
C ASN A 78 -3.48 -22.99 7.40
N LYS A 79 -2.50 -22.84 6.48
CA LYS A 79 -2.70 -22.47 5.08
C LYS A 79 -3.58 -21.22 4.92
N ILE A 80 -3.27 -20.15 5.65
CA ILE A 80 -4.00 -18.89 5.52
C ILE A 80 -3.61 -18.25 4.19
N PRO A 81 -4.55 -17.94 3.27
CA PRO A 81 -4.23 -17.30 2.00
C PRO A 81 -3.53 -15.95 2.22
N MET A 82 -2.46 -15.69 1.47
CA MET A 82 -1.71 -14.43 1.55
C MET A 82 -1.40 -13.84 0.18
N LEU A 83 -1.42 -12.52 0.15
CA LEU A 83 -0.89 -11.67 -0.90
C LEU A 83 0.42 -11.07 -0.42
N HIS A 84 1.50 -11.29 -1.18
CA HIS A 84 2.81 -10.71 -0.89
C HIS A 84 3.17 -9.72 -1.99
N TYR A 85 3.35 -8.46 -1.62
CA TYR A 85 3.77 -7.41 -2.53
C TYR A 85 5.25 -7.10 -2.29
N THR A 86 6.05 -7.13 -3.36
CA THR A 86 7.48 -6.80 -3.31
C THR A 86 7.69 -5.40 -3.87
N GLY A 87 8.55 -4.61 -3.23
CA GLY A 87 9.01 -3.32 -3.74
C GLY A 87 10.30 -2.87 -3.10
N TYR A 88 10.74 -1.68 -3.49
CA TYR A 88 11.97 -1.07 -2.99
C TYR A 88 11.67 0.33 -2.48
N VAL A 89 12.28 0.71 -1.36
CA VAL A 89 12.33 2.10 -0.93
C VAL A 89 13.68 2.64 -1.37
N LEU A 90 13.71 3.51 -2.38
CA LEU A 90 14.94 4.21 -2.75
C LEU A 90 15.21 5.28 -1.69
N GLY A 91 16.28 5.10 -0.89
CA GLY A 91 16.83 6.15 -0.03
C GLY A 91 16.55 6.05 1.48
N MET A 92 16.63 4.87 2.09
CA MET A 92 16.97 4.74 3.52
C MET A 92 18.44 4.37 3.67
#